data_AF-A0A819P0V5-F1
#
_entry.id   AF-A0A819P0V5-F1
#
_cell.length_a   1.000
_cell.length_b   1.000
_cell.length_c   1.000
_cell.angle_alpha   90.00
_cell.angle_beta   90.00
_cell.angle_gamma   90.00
#
_symmetry.space_group_name_H-M   'P 1'
#
loop_
_entity.id
_entity.type
_entity.pdbx_description
1 polymer ?
#
loop_
_entity_poly.entity_id
_entity_poly.type
_entity_poly.pdbx_seq_one_letter_code
_entity_poly.pdbx_strand_id
1 'polypeptide(L)'
;MFYLFLENNKITKLSLRGIPHFEQMFLIMNLFSRIKFIELQQISDYSVEPIIRGALWKIQITNNNHLKPLCVHVDEESHDELEKLQKMINSESLLEDYIIYRRHDKYYLKWK
;
A
#
# COMPACT_ATOMS: atom_id res chain seq x y z
N MET A 1 11.10 -1.79 -11.37
CA MET A 1 10.35 -1.51 -12.63
C MET A 1 8.99 -0.95 -12.26
N PHE A 2 8.50 0.07 -12.96
CA PHE A 2 7.26 0.78 -12.62
C PHE A 2 6.22 0.53 -13.71
N TYR A 3 5.00 0.15 -13.33
CA TYR A 3 3.87 0.04 -14.25
C TYR A 3 2.78 1.05 -13.88
N LEU A 4 2.38 1.85 -14.86
CA LEU A 4 1.32 2.85 -14.74
C LEU A 4 0.11 2.41 -15.54
N PHE A 5 -1.06 2.49 -14.93
CA PHE A 5 -2.33 2.19 -15.57
C PHE A 5 -3.14 3.48 -15.68
N LEU A 6 -3.54 3.79 -16.91
CA LEU A 6 -4.26 4.99 -17.29
C LEU A 6 -5.72 4.66 -17.55
N GLU A 7 -6.62 5.44 -16.98
CA GLU A 7 -8.05 5.41 -17.25
C GLU A 7 -8.54 6.86 -17.38
N ASN A 8 -9.22 7.20 -18.46
CA ASN A 8 -9.70 8.57 -18.73
C ASN A 8 -8.58 9.63 -18.61
N ASN A 9 -7.42 9.36 -19.21
CA ASN A 9 -6.21 10.20 -19.18
C ASN A 9 -5.67 10.50 -17.77
N LYS A 10 -6.00 9.66 -16.79
CA LYS A 10 -5.55 9.78 -15.41
C LYS A 10 -4.89 8.48 -14.98
N ILE A 11 -3.80 8.59 -14.23
CA ILE A 11 -3.17 7.43 -13.61
C ILE A 11 -4.05 7.00 -12.44
N THR A 12 -4.61 5.80 -12.54
CA THR A 12 -5.54 5.25 -11.54
C THR A 12 -4.97 4.08 -10.77
N LYS A 13 -4.01 3.34 -11.37
CA LYS A 13 -3.29 2.25 -10.72
C LYS A 13 -1.79 2.35 -10.97
N LEU A 14 -1.03 2.03 -9.94
CA LEU A 14 0.42 1.96 -9.96
C LEU A 14 0.88 0.61 -9.42
N SER A 15 1.85 -0.01 -10.09
CA SER A 15 2.61 -1.13 -9.54
C SER A 15 4.08 -0.78 -9.44
N LEU A 16 4.61 -0.95 -8.23
CA LEU A 16 5.99 -0.67 -7.86
C LEU A 16 6.71 -1.98 -7.60
N ARG A 17 7.66 -2.34 -8.48
CA ARG A 17 8.49 -3.53 -8.29
C ARG A 17 9.85 -3.16 -7.72
N GLY A 18 10.13 -3.66 -6.52
CA GLY A 18 11.27 -3.29 -5.69
C GLY A 18 10.82 -2.28 -4.68
N ILE A 19 11.27 -2.40 -3.43
CA ILE A 19 10.98 -1.40 -2.39
C ILE A 19 11.40 -0.05 -2.96
N PRO A 20 10.45 0.82 -3.34
CA PRO A 20 10.81 2.20 -3.62
C PRO A 20 11.29 2.76 -2.30
N HIS A 21 12.39 3.51 -2.30
CA HIS A 21 12.69 4.34 -1.13
C HIS A 21 11.40 5.09 -0.75
N PHE A 22 11.06 5.16 0.54
CA PHE A 22 9.82 5.80 1.04
C PHE A 22 9.53 7.14 0.35
N GLU A 23 10.58 7.90 0.09
CA GLU A 23 10.58 9.17 -0.64
C GLU A 23 10.00 9.07 -2.05
N GLN A 24 10.32 8.02 -2.80
CA GLN A 24 9.79 7.79 -4.15
C GLN A 24 8.30 7.46 -4.10
N MET A 25 7.87 6.64 -3.14
CA MET A 25 6.45 6.35 -2.93
C MET A 25 5.68 7.63 -2.58
N PHE A 26 6.23 8.47 -1.70
CA PHE A 26 5.64 9.75 -1.33
C PHE A 26 5.58 10.74 -2.47
N LEU A 27 6.65 10.83 -3.27
CA LEU A 27 6.69 11.68 -4.46
C LEU A 27 5.57 11.29 -5.43
N ILE A 28 5.44 10.00 -5.70
CA ILE A 28 4.39 9.46 -6.57
C ILE A 28 3.00 9.77 -6.02
N MET A 29 2.76 9.55 -4.73
CA MET A 29 1.46 9.85 -4.10
C MET A 29 1.12 11.35 -4.16
N ASN A 30 2.12 12.23 -4.09
CA ASN A 30 1.91 13.68 -4.27
C ASN A 30 1.62 14.04 -5.74
N LEU A 31 2.29 13.41 -6.69
CA LEU A 31 2.15 13.70 -8.13
C LEU A 31 0.81 13.21 -8.69
N PHE A 32 0.26 12.14 -8.14
CA PHE A 32 -0.94 11.51 -8.67
C PHE A 32 -2.07 11.47 -7.64
N SER A 33 -2.71 12.62 -7.46
CA SER A 33 -3.82 12.82 -6.51
C SER A 33 -5.05 11.95 -6.75
N ARG A 34 -5.14 11.27 -7.90
CA ARG A 34 -6.27 10.40 -8.28
C ARG A 34 -5.92 8.92 -8.35
N ILE A 35 -4.75 8.52 -7.86
CA ILE A 35 -4.45 7.09 -7.73
C ILE A 35 -5.51 6.46 -6.84
N LYS A 36 -6.14 5.42 -7.37
CA LYS A 36 -7.12 4.62 -6.65
C LYS A 36 -6.49 3.40 -6.02
N PHE A 37 -5.41 2.90 -6.60
CA PHE A 37 -4.78 1.64 -6.21
C PHE A 37 -3.26 1.68 -6.32
N ILE A 38 -2.57 1.19 -5.30
CA ILE A 38 -1.12 1.00 -5.29
C ILE A 38 -0.83 -0.48 -5.02
N GLU A 39 0.00 -1.09 -5.86
CA GLU A 39 0.54 -2.42 -5.66
C GLU A 39 2.05 -2.34 -5.44
N LEU A 40 2.48 -2.75 -4.26
CA LEU A 40 3.87 -2.78 -3.84
C LEU A 40 4.37 -4.21 -3.96
N GLN A 41 5.39 -4.45 -4.78
CA GLN A 41 6.06 -5.73 -4.87
C GLN A 41 7.37 -5.68 -4.11
N GLN A 42 7.42 -6.43 -3.02
CA GLN A 42 8.62 -6.66 -2.25
C GLN A 42 9.62 -7.52 -3.06
N ILE A 43 10.92 -7.22 -2.96
CA ILE A 43 11.99 -8.01 -3.61
C ILE A 43 13.00 -8.56 -2.56
N SER A 44 12.64 -8.64 -1.28
CA SER A 44 13.61 -8.96 -0.21
C SER A 44 12.95 -9.22 1.15
N ASP A 45 13.61 -9.97 2.04
CA ASP A 45 13.20 -10.37 3.41
C ASP A 45 12.89 -9.24 4.42
N TYR A 46 12.76 -7.98 4.00
CA TYR A 46 12.37 -6.90 4.91
C TYR A 46 10.94 -7.09 5.45
N SER A 47 10.60 -6.46 6.58
CA SER A 47 9.20 -6.44 7.01
C SER A 47 8.38 -5.52 6.09
N VAL A 48 7.14 -5.91 5.80
CA VAL A 48 6.16 -5.11 5.04
C VAL A 48 5.62 -3.94 5.89
N GLU A 49 5.67 -4.10 7.21
CA GLU A 49 5.08 -3.19 8.19
C GLU A 49 5.52 -1.73 8.01
N PRO A 50 6.83 -1.39 7.90
CA PRO A 50 7.25 0.00 7.75
C PRO A 50 6.67 0.64 6.50
N ILE A 51 6.59 -0.12 5.40
CA ILE A 51 6.14 0.38 4.09
C ILE A 51 4.64 0.71 4.16
N ILE A 52 3.84 -0.21 4.69
CA ILE A 52 2.41 0.01 4.89
C ILE A 52 2.18 1.18 5.86
N ARG A 53 2.89 1.23 6.99
CA ARG A 53 2.82 2.34 7.95
C ARG A 53 3.04 3.69 7.27
N GLY A 54 4.15 3.82 6.52
CA GLY A 54 4.49 5.07 5.83
C GLY A 54 3.45 5.46 4.79
N ALA A 55 2.95 4.49 4.01
CA ALA A 55 1.89 4.72 3.02
C ALA A 55 0.62 5.27 3.70
N LEU A 56 0.14 4.60 4.75
CA LEU A 56 -1.07 5.02 5.47
C LEU A 56 -0.92 6.40 6.11
N TRP A 57 0.20 6.65 6.78
CA TRP A 57 0.48 7.95 7.40
C TRP A 57 0.45 9.08 6.36
N LYS A 58 1.04 8.84 5.17
CA LYS A 58 1.01 9.81 4.08
C LYS A 58 -0.41 10.03 3.54
N ILE A 59 -1.23 8.98 3.41
CA ILE A 59 -2.63 9.09 2.98
C ILE A 59 -3.40 9.98 3.95
N GLN A 60 -3.24 9.76 5.26
CA GLN A 60 -3.87 10.57 6.30
C GLN A 60 -3.44 12.04 6.21
N ILE A 61 -2.14 12.33 6.11
CA ILE A 61 -1.62 13.71 6.03
C ILE A 61 -2.08 14.43 4.76
N THR A 62 -2.14 13.72 3.63
CA THR A 62 -2.51 14.32 2.34
C THR A 62 -4.02 14.39 2.11
N ASN A 63 -4.83 13.84 3.03
CA ASN A 63 -6.28 13.69 2.89
C ASN A 63 -6.67 13.07 1.52
N ASN A 64 -5.84 12.14 1.03
CA ASN A 64 -6.04 11.51 -0.28
C ASN A 64 -7.13 10.43 -0.17
N ASN A 65 -8.38 10.88 -0.28
CA ASN A 65 -9.58 10.04 -0.18
C ASN A 65 -9.82 9.16 -1.42
N HIS A 66 -8.98 9.24 -2.45
CA HIS A 66 -9.15 8.47 -3.68
C HIS A 66 -8.46 7.10 -3.64
N LEU A 67 -7.37 6.99 -2.89
CA LEU A 67 -6.63 5.74 -2.71
C LEU A 67 -7.35 4.87 -1.69
N LYS A 68 -7.98 3.77 -2.14
CA LYS A 68 -8.82 2.88 -1.29
C LYS A 68 -8.77 1.41 -1.69
N PRO A 69 -7.75 0.96 -2.44
CA PRO A 69 -6.98 -0.16 -1.90
C PRO A 69 -5.45 0.00 -1.99
N LEU A 70 -4.75 -0.48 -0.97
CA LEU A 70 -3.30 -0.75 -0.97
C LEU A 70 -3.09 -2.26 -1.07
N CYS A 71 -2.25 -2.69 -2.01
CA CYS A 71 -1.88 -4.08 -2.21
C CYS A 71 -0.37 -4.23 -1.98
N VAL A 72 0.02 -5.24 -1.23
CA VAL A 72 1.43 -5.58 -1.03
C VAL A 72 1.63 -7.06 -1.34
N HIS A 73 2.62 -7.36 -2.18
CA HIS A 73 3.06 -8.71 -2.47
C HIS A 73 4.08 -9.14 -1.41
N VAL A 74 3.89 -10.33 -0.87
CA VAL A 74 4.74 -10.89 0.20
C VAL A 74 5.00 -12.35 -0.11
N ASP A 75 6.24 -12.78 0.08
CA ASP A 75 6.64 -14.16 -0.15
C ASP A 75 5.86 -15.12 0.77
N GLU A 76 5.55 -16.30 0.22
CA GLU A 76 4.49 -17.18 0.72
C GLU A 76 4.69 -17.69 2.17
N GLU A 77 5.91 -17.65 2.68
CA GLU A 77 6.33 -18.18 3.99
C GLU A 77 5.93 -17.29 5.18
N SER A 78 5.41 -16.09 4.94
CA SER A 78 5.12 -15.08 5.96
C SER A 78 3.71 -15.22 6.58
N HIS A 79 3.47 -16.31 7.31
CA HIS A 79 2.16 -16.58 7.94
C HIS A 79 1.77 -15.55 9.04
N ASP A 80 2.73 -14.91 9.71
CA ASP A 80 2.45 -14.01 10.85
C ASP A 80 2.31 -12.52 10.46
N GLU A 81 2.52 -12.15 9.20
CA GLU A 81 2.53 -10.73 8.81
C GLU A 81 1.14 -10.09 8.84
N LEU A 82 0.06 -10.85 8.60
CA LEU A 82 -1.31 -10.31 8.69
C LEU A 82 -1.65 -9.79 10.08
N GLU A 83 -1.39 -10.59 11.11
CA GLU A 83 -1.70 -10.23 12.49
C GLU A 83 -0.86 -9.04 12.94
N LYS A 84 0.43 -9.00 12.58
CA LYS A 84 1.30 -7.85 12.85
C LYS A 84 0.78 -6.58 12.19
N LEU A 85 0.39 -6.65 10.92
CA LEU A 85 -0.17 -5.51 10.20
C LEU A 85 -1.46 -5.02 10.84
N GLN A 86 -2.37 -5.94 11.18
CA GLN A 86 -3.63 -5.58 11.82
C GLN A 86 -3.40 -4.95 13.21
N LYS A 87 -2.48 -5.51 13.99
CA LYS A 87 -2.09 -4.97 15.29
C LYS A 87 -1.51 -3.56 15.16
N MET A 88 -0.59 -3.34 14.22
CA MET A 88 -0.01 -2.03 13.94
C MET A 88 -1.08 -0.99 13.57
N ILE A 89 -1.95 -1.31 12.59
CA ILE A 89 -2.99 -0.38 12.12
C ILE A 89 -3.90 0.02 13.28
N ASN A 90 -4.28 -0.95 14.13
CA ASN A 90 -5.13 -0.70 15.30
C ASN A 90 -4.40 0.10 16.39
N SER A 91 -3.17 -0.26 16.75
CA SER A 91 -2.43 0.41 17.83
C SER A 91 -2.10 1.86 17.49
N GLU A 92 -1.89 2.16 16.21
CA GLU A 92 -1.54 3.50 15.74
C GLU A 92 -2.74 4.28 15.17
N SER A 93 -3.95 3.68 15.18
CA SER A 93 -5.18 4.30 14.63
C SER A 93 -4.99 4.81 13.19
N LEU A 94 -4.33 4.03 12.35
CA LEU A 94 -3.96 4.44 10.98
C LEU A 94 -5.15 4.40 10.01
N LEU A 95 -6.15 3.56 10.27
CA LEU A 95 -7.36 3.43 9.46
C LEU A 95 -8.56 3.10 10.35
N GLU A 96 -9.71 3.67 10.00
CA GLU A 96 -11.02 3.23 10.47
C GLU A 96 -11.68 2.36 9.38
N ASP A 97 -12.53 1.41 9.77
CA ASP A 97 -13.34 0.61 8.83
C ASP A 97 -12.54 -0.04 7.68
N TYR A 98 -11.53 -0.83 8.01
CA TYR A 98 -10.68 -1.52 7.03
C TYR A 98 -10.82 -3.05 7.07
N ILE A 99 -10.43 -3.69 5.97
CA ILE A 99 -10.31 -5.14 5.85
C ILE A 99 -8.93 -5.46 5.28
N ILE A 100 -8.26 -6.43 5.91
CA ILE A 100 -7.05 -7.05 5.36
C ILE A 100 -7.40 -8.47 4.94
N TYR A 101 -7.01 -8.86 3.73
CA TYR A 101 -7.16 -10.24 3.28
C TYR A 101 -5.98 -10.66 2.41
N ARG A 102 -5.66 -11.95 2.44
CA ARG A 102 -4.67 -12.58 1.56
C ARG A 102 -5.36 -13.18 0.35
N ARG A 103 -4.79 -12.99 -0.83
CA ARG A 103 -5.17 -13.73 -2.04
C ARG A 103 -3.90 -14.09 -2.80
N HIS A 104 -3.62 -15.39 -2.90
CA HIS A 104 -2.34 -15.92 -3.38
C HIS A 104 -1.15 -15.39 -2.53
N ASP A 105 -0.21 -14.73 -3.19
CA ASP A 105 1.03 -14.14 -2.68
C ASP A 105 0.87 -12.64 -2.35
N LYS A 106 -0.37 -12.16 -2.20
CA LYS A 106 -0.67 -10.73 -1.99
C LYS A 106 -1.56 -10.51 -0.79
N TYR A 107 -1.19 -9.51 0.02
CA TYR A 107 -2.06 -8.87 1.00
C TYR A 107 -2.74 -7.65 0.41
N TYR A 108 -4.04 -7.57 0.64
CA TYR A 108 -4.88 -6.46 0.24
C TYR A 108 -5.40 -5.77 1.49
N LEU A 109 -5.11 -4.48 1.60
CA LEU A 109 -5.66 -3.58 2.60
C LEU A 109 -6.67 -2.64 1.91
N LYS A 110 -7.93 -2.72 2.32
CA LYS A 110 -9.04 -1.92 1.76
C LYS A 110 -9.77 -1.21 2.89
N TRP A 111 -10.15 0.04 2.69
CA TRP A 111 -10.92 0.83 3.66
C TRP A 111 -11.98 1.68 2.95
N LYS A 112 -12.91 2.24 3.73
CA LYS A 112 -14.04 3.03 3.23
C LYS A 112 -13.70 4.45 2.84
#